data_AF-A0A4R3G8V9-F1
#
_entry.id   AF-A0A4R3G8V9-F1
#
_cell.length_a   1.000
_cell.length_b   1.000
_cell.length_c   1.000
_cell.angle_alpha   90.00
_cell.angle_beta   90.00
_cell.angle_gamma   90.00
#
_symmetry.space_group_name_H-M   'P 1'
#
loop_
_entity.id
_entity.type
_entity.pdbx_description
1 polymer ?
#
loop_
_entity_poly.entity_id
_entity_poly.type
_entity_poly.pdbx_seq_one_letter_code
_entity_poly.pdbx_strand_id
1 'polypeptide(L)'
;MMLAVNDGDRGILAAVRQIKAFAKDPEADCSCALIIGELLAHLVPKQRAAVVQELFMSALHQRTKVGTLLELLKELELFGPASEIGEIEEAALIFDDVAKQAKMGSQLLRAFVANRRDMLGIRQNFPAREPGEIAS
;
A
#
# COMPACT_ATOMS: atom_id res chain seq x y z
N MET A 1 13.28 -30.69 11.42
CA MET A 1 12.32 -30.82 10.30
C MET A 1 12.13 -29.42 9.71
N MET A 2 12.78 -29.15 8.58
CA MET A 2 12.80 -27.83 7.93
C MET A 2 11.54 -27.76 7.05
N LEU A 3 10.58 -26.89 7.39
CA LEU A 3 9.38 -26.70 6.57
C LEU A 3 9.81 -26.12 5.22
N ALA A 4 9.62 -26.89 4.15
CA ALA A 4 9.80 -26.43 2.79
C ALA A 4 8.77 -25.33 2.53
N VAL A 5 9.19 -24.06 2.66
CA VAL A 5 8.42 -22.91 2.20
C VAL A 5 8.23 -23.11 0.70
N ASN A 6 7.00 -23.40 0.29
CA ASN A 6 6.64 -23.56 -1.12
C ASN A 6 7.07 -22.31 -1.90
N ASP A 7 7.48 -22.49 -3.15
CA ASP A 7 7.99 -21.40 -4.00
C ASP A 7 6.98 -20.23 -4.11
N GLY A 8 5.68 -20.57 -4.09
CA GLY A 8 4.60 -19.59 -3.98
C GLY A 8 4.64 -18.74 -2.70
N ASP A 9 4.91 -19.32 -1.53
CA ASP A 9 4.97 -18.57 -0.27
C ASP A 9 6.19 -17.64 -0.23
N ARG A 10 7.28 -18.02 -0.91
CA ARG A 10 8.47 -17.19 -1.08
C ARG A 10 8.17 -15.94 -1.91
N GLY A 11 7.39 -16.08 -2.99
CA GLY A 11 6.92 -14.96 -3.82
C GLY A 11 6.03 -13.97 -3.06
N ILE A 12 5.10 -14.48 -2.23
CA ILE A 12 4.26 -13.63 -1.36
C ILE A 12 5.13 -12.84 -0.38
N LEU A 13 6.05 -13.50 0.32
CA LEU A 13 6.91 -12.87 1.31
C LEU A 13 7.81 -11.80 0.67
N ALA A 14 8.31 -12.03 -0.53
CA ALA A 14 9.07 -11.04 -1.29
C ALA A 14 8.20 -9.83 -1.64
N ALA A 15 6.97 -10.06 -2.13
CA ALA A 15 6.04 -8.99 -2.46
C ALA A 15 5.66 -8.14 -1.25
N VAL A 16 5.34 -8.79 -0.13
CA VAL A 16 5.03 -8.13 1.15
C VAL A 16 6.24 -7.34 1.68
N ARG A 17 7.46 -7.89 1.58
CA ARG A 17 8.68 -7.18 2.00
C ARG A 17 8.92 -5.93 1.17
N GLN A 18 8.70 -6.00 -0.14
CA GLN A 18 8.85 -4.83 -1.01
C GLN A 18 7.79 -3.78 -0.71
N ILE A 19 6.52 -4.16 -0.53
CA ILE A 19 5.46 -3.23 -0.08
C ILE A 19 5.84 -2.55 1.24
N LYS A 20 6.37 -3.32 2.19
CA LYS A 20 6.84 -2.77 3.47
C LYS A 20 8.06 -1.87 3.35
N ALA A 21 8.97 -2.14 2.40
CA ALA A 21 10.10 -1.27 2.12
C ALA A 21 9.64 0.06 1.49
N PHE A 22 8.69 0.01 0.54
CA PHE A 22 8.08 1.22 -0.04
C PHE A 22 7.29 2.03 0.99
N ALA A 23 6.61 1.35 1.91
CA ALA A 23 5.92 2.00 3.02
C ALA A 23 6.86 2.69 4.03
N LYS A 24 8.18 2.54 3.87
CA LYS A 24 9.23 3.15 4.70
C LYS A 24 10.02 4.26 3.99
N ASP A 25 10.14 4.23 2.66
CA ASP A 25 10.93 5.22 1.89
C ASP A 25 10.15 5.83 0.70
N PRO A 26 9.71 7.09 0.81
CA PRO A 26 8.85 7.76 -0.18
C PRO A 26 9.58 8.63 -1.20
N GLU A 27 10.90 8.78 -1.12
CA GLU A 27 11.69 9.59 -2.08
C GLU A 27 11.89 8.89 -3.43
N ALA A 28 11.47 7.64 -3.54
CA ALA A 28 11.39 6.97 -4.82
C ALA A 28 10.30 7.63 -5.67
N ASP A 29 10.72 8.46 -6.62
CA ASP A 29 9.94 9.14 -7.68
C ASP A 29 9.20 8.18 -8.64
N CYS A 30 9.03 6.93 -8.22
CA CYS A 30 8.40 5.88 -8.98
C CYS A 30 6.88 6.00 -8.85
N SER A 31 6.16 5.80 -9.95
CA SER A 31 4.73 5.50 -9.89
C SER A 31 4.55 4.17 -9.14
N CYS A 32 4.42 4.23 -7.81
CA CYS A 32 4.32 3.06 -6.92
C CYS A 32 3.23 2.08 -7.37
N ALA A 33 2.17 2.58 -8.01
CA ALA A 33 1.11 1.76 -8.57
C ALA A 33 1.59 0.86 -9.72
N LEU A 34 2.55 1.30 -10.55
CA LEU A 34 3.13 0.50 -11.63
C LEU A 34 4.01 -0.62 -11.06
N ILE A 35 4.92 -0.30 -10.14
CA ILE A 35 5.80 -1.30 -9.49
C ILE A 35 4.97 -2.33 -8.73
N ILE A 36 3.98 -1.89 -7.95
CA ILE A 36 3.10 -2.80 -7.22
C ILE A 36 2.27 -3.66 -8.20
N GLY A 37 1.84 -3.09 -9.33
CA GLY A 37 1.14 -3.82 -10.40
C GLY A 37 2.00 -4.92 -11.03
N GLU A 38 3.23 -4.61 -11.40
CA GLU A 38 4.20 -5.57 -11.95
C GLU A 38 4.50 -6.70 -10.96
N LEU A 39 4.67 -6.37 -9.68
CA LEU A 39 4.92 -7.35 -8.63
C LEU A 39 3.76 -8.32 -8.45
N LEU A 40 2.53 -7.79 -8.51
CA LEU A 40 1.31 -8.57 -8.35
C LEU A 40 0.98 -9.42 -9.58
N ALA A 41 1.43 -9.02 -10.77
CA ALA A 41 1.24 -9.78 -12.01
C ALA A 41 1.84 -11.21 -11.95
N HIS A 42 2.86 -11.42 -11.12
CA HIS A 42 3.57 -12.70 -10.97
C HIS A 42 2.93 -13.64 -9.93
N LEU A 43 1.91 -13.21 -9.19
CA LEU A 43 1.30 -14.00 -8.12
C LEU A 43 0.05 -14.75 -8.60
N VAL A 44 -0.25 -15.91 -8.01
CA VAL A 44 -1.54 -16.61 -8.27
C VAL A 44 -2.71 -15.91 -7.56
N PRO A 45 -3.98 -16.10 -7.97
CA PRO A 45 -5.11 -15.31 -7.47
C PRO A 45 -5.26 -15.26 -5.93
N LYS A 46 -5.06 -16.38 -5.24
CA LYS A 46 -5.12 -16.45 -3.77
C LYS A 46 -4.02 -15.61 -3.09
N GLN A 47 -2.87 -15.52 -3.72
CA GLN A 47 -1.72 -14.73 -3.25
C GLN A 47 -1.93 -13.24 -3.51
N ARG A 48 -2.50 -12.88 -4.67
CA ARG A 48 -2.90 -11.50 -4.96
C ARG A 48 -3.89 -10.95 -3.94
N ALA A 49 -4.88 -11.76 -3.51
CA ALA A 49 -5.84 -11.34 -2.51
C ALA A 49 -5.18 -10.95 -1.17
N ALA A 50 -4.21 -11.74 -0.70
CA ALA A 50 -3.46 -11.46 0.53
C ALA A 50 -2.63 -10.18 0.42
N VAL A 51 -1.98 -9.97 -0.73
CA VAL A 51 -1.16 -8.77 -0.95
C VAL A 51 -2.03 -7.51 -1.14
N VAL A 52 -3.18 -7.62 -1.79
CA VAL A 52 -4.15 -6.51 -1.89
C VAL A 52 -4.69 -6.12 -0.52
N GLN A 53 -4.95 -7.09 0.36
CA GLN A 53 -5.31 -6.77 1.75
C GLN A 53 -4.18 -6.02 2.47
N GLU A 54 -2.92 -6.41 2.26
CA GLU A 54 -1.75 -5.73 2.86
C GLU A 54 -1.60 -4.28 2.36
N LEU A 55 -1.91 -4.00 1.09
CA LEU A 55 -1.92 -2.62 0.55
C LEU A 55 -2.92 -1.74 1.31
N PHE A 56 -4.13 -2.26 1.56
CA PHE A 56 -5.15 -1.53 2.30
C PHE A 56 -4.74 -1.30 3.77
N MET A 57 -4.23 -2.33 4.43
CA MET A 57 -3.73 -2.22 5.81
C MET A 57 -2.55 -1.24 5.91
N SER A 58 -1.65 -1.24 4.92
CA SER A 58 -0.54 -0.28 4.85
C SER A 58 -1.05 1.16 4.68
N ALA A 59 -2.09 1.37 3.87
CA ALA A 59 -2.70 2.70 3.73
C ALA A 59 -3.35 3.18 5.04
N LEU A 60 -4.05 2.29 5.76
CA LEU A 60 -4.60 2.60 7.08
C LEU A 60 -3.49 2.95 8.08
N HIS A 61 -2.35 2.27 8.00
CA HIS A 61 -1.20 2.61 8.84
C HIS A 61 -0.64 4.01 8.52
N GLN A 62 -0.55 4.41 7.25
CA GLN A 62 -0.15 5.79 6.91
C GLN A 62 -1.16 6.82 7.42
N ARG A 63 -2.46 6.53 7.39
CA ARG A 63 -3.48 7.39 8.01
C ARG A 63 -3.22 7.56 9.51
N THR A 64 -2.88 6.50 10.24
CA THR A 64 -2.55 6.60 11.67
C THR A 64 -1.34 7.51 11.90
N LYS A 65 -0.27 7.38 11.10
CA LYS A 65 0.90 8.27 11.20
C LYS A 65 0.54 9.73 10.93
N VAL A 66 -0.26 10.01 9.89
CA VAL A 66 -0.77 11.37 9.61
C VAL A 66 -1.52 11.90 10.83
N GLY A 67 -2.38 11.08 11.44
CA GLY A 67 -3.08 11.45 12.68
C GLY A 67 -2.12 11.85 13.80
N THR A 68 -1.10 11.04 14.07
CA THR A 68 -0.07 11.36 15.08
C THR A 68 0.68 12.67 14.78
N LEU A 69 1.07 12.89 13.52
CA LEU A 69 1.76 14.13 13.13
C LEU A 69 0.85 15.36 13.28
N LEU A 70 -0.44 15.24 12.95
CA LEU A 70 -1.42 16.31 13.16
C LEU A 70 -1.65 16.61 14.65
N GLU A 71 -1.53 15.62 15.53
CA GLU A 71 -1.58 15.86 16.98
C GLU A 71 -0.38 16.67 17.46
N LEU A 72 0.83 16.41 16.96
CA LEU A 72 2.01 17.23 17.26
C LEU A 72 1.83 18.68 16.78
N LEU A 73 1.17 18.88 15.64
CA LEU A 73 0.92 20.22 15.10
C LEU A 73 -0.11 21.04 15.90
N LYS A 74 -0.79 20.48 16.90
CA LYS A 74 -1.73 21.26 17.72
C LYS A 74 -1.04 22.37 18.50
N GLU A 75 0.23 22.18 18.85
CA GLU A 75 1.02 23.18 19.59
C GLU A 75 1.23 24.46 18.78
N LEU A 76 1.12 24.41 17.44
CA LEU A 76 1.19 25.60 16.59
C LEU A 76 0.09 26.62 16.89
N GLU A 77 -1.04 26.21 17.47
CA GLU A 77 -2.10 27.16 17.87
C GLU A 77 -1.61 28.17 18.92
N LEU A 78 -0.53 27.84 19.64
CA LEU A 78 0.12 28.67 20.64
C LEU A 78 1.23 29.55 20.04
N PHE A 79 1.58 29.34 18.77
CA PHE A 79 2.67 30.06 18.14
C PHE A 79 2.28 31.50 17.85
N GLY A 80 3.27 32.38 17.93
CA GLY A 80 3.10 33.79 17.66
C GLY A 80 4.38 34.45 17.15
N PRO A 81 4.38 35.77 16.97
CA PRO A 81 5.54 36.49 16.45
C PRO A 81 6.83 36.38 17.27
N ALA A 82 6.74 35.87 18.51
CA ALA A 82 7.86 35.66 19.43
C ALA A 82 8.28 34.18 19.59
N SER A 83 7.63 33.26 18.87
CA SER A 83 8.00 31.83 18.89
C SER A 83 9.43 31.61 18.44
N GLU A 84 10.08 30.57 18.96
CA GLU A 84 11.46 30.28 18.62
C GLU A 84 11.54 29.80 17.16
N ILE A 85 12.55 30.28 16.42
CA ILE A 85 12.72 29.93 15.00
C ILE A 85 12.82 28.41 14.82
N GLY A 86 13.49 27.72 15.75
CA GLY A 86 13.61 26.26 15.72
C GLY A 86 12.26 25.53 15.83
N GLU A 87 11.32 26.04 16.64
CA GLU A 87 9.97 25.46 16.76
C GLU A 87 9.18 25.63 15.45
N ILE A 88 9.36 26.78 14.77
CA ILE A 88 8.73 27.05 13.47
C ILE A 88 9.33 26.15 12.38
N GLU A 89 10.65 25.97 12.38
CA GLU A 89 11.34 25.06 11.46
C GLU A 89 10.91 23.61 11.67
N GLU A 90 10.82 23.14 12.92
CA GLU A 90 10.33 21.81 13.25
C GLU A 90 8.88 21.60 12.79
N ALA A 91 8.01 22.58 13.07
CA ALA A 91 6.63 22.57 12.59
C ALA A 91 6.53 22.44 11.07
N ALA A 92 7.40 23.15 10.32
CA ALA A 92 7.46 23.03 8.86
C ALA A 92 7.85 21.60 8.42
N LEU A 93 8.85 20.99 9.07
CA LEU A 93 9.24 19.60 8.78
C LEU A 93 8.11 18.60 9.07
N ILE A 94 7.32 18.83 10.13
CA ILE A 94 6.16 17.98 10.44
C ILE A 94 5.09 18.08 9.34
N PHE A 95 4.87 19.27 8.76
CA PHE A 95 3.97 19.42 7.60
C PHE A 95 4.47 18.64 6.37
N ASP A 96 5.77 18.69 6.08
CA ASP A 96 6.37 17.92 4.99
C ASP A 96 6.17 16.41 5.21
N ASP A 97 6.36 15.94 6.44
CA ASP A 97 6.11 14.55 6.81
C ASP A 97 4.63 14.17 6.66
N VAL A 98 3.69 15.04 7.04
CA VAL A 98 2.25 14.83 6.81
C VAL A 98 1.97 14.65 5.33
N ALA A 99 2.46 15.56 4.49
CA ALA A 99 2.28 15.52 3.04
C ALA A 99 2.84 14.22 2.46
N LYS A 100 4.03 13.82 2.92
CA LYS A 100 4.71 12.59 2.52
C LYS A 100 3.90 11.34 2.89
N GLN A 101 3.47 11.18 4.14
CA GLN A 101 2.65 10.03 4.55
C GLN A 101 1.28 10.00 3.84
N ALA A 102 0.65 11.16 3.64
CA ALA A 102 -0.62 11.27 2.93
C ALA A 102 -0.49 10.85 1.44
N LYS A 103 0.58 11.28 0.76
CA LYS A 103 0.88 10.88 -0.62
C LYS A 103 1.04 9.36 -0.73
N MET A 104 1.76 8.73 0.22
CA MET A 104 1.93 7.28 0.26
C MET A 104 0.61 6.54 0.45
N GLY A 105 -0.22 6.98 1.42
CA GLY A 105 -1.54 6.40 1.64
C GLY A 105 -2.41 6.45 0.37
N SER A 106 -2.40 7.58 -0.33
CA SER A 106 -3.08 7.76 -1.63
C SER A 106 -2.58 6.78 -2.70
N GLN A 107 -1.26 6.63 -2.84
CA GLN A 107 -0.65 5.70 -3.80
C GLN A 107 -1.01 4.23 -3.50
N LEU A 108 -0.96 3.83 -2.22
CA LEU A 108 -1.35 2.48 -1.79
C LEU A 108 -2.83 2.19 -2.09
N LEU A 109 -3.72 3.14 -1.86
CA LEU A 109 -5.15 3.00 -2.19
C LEU A 109 -5.39 2.94 -3.70
N ARG A 110 -4.66 3.73 -4.51
CA ARG A 110 -4.73 3.64 -5.97
C ARG A 110 -4.29 2.27 -6.47
N ALA A 111 -3.19 1.74 -5.94
CA ALA A 111 -2.72 0.39 -6.24
C ALA A 111 -3.74 -0.69 -5.82
N PHE A 112 -4.36 -0.53 -4.65
CA PHE A 112 -5.43 -1.41 -4.18
C PHE A 112 -6.62 -1.43 -5.17
N VAL A 113 -7.09 -0.25 -5.61
CA VAL A 113 -8.22 -0.13 -6.54
C VAL A 113 -7.88 -0.77 -7.90
N ALA A 114 -6.70 -0.51 -8.45
CA ALA A 114 -6.26 -1.09 -9.72
C ALA A 114 -6.32 -2.62 -9.66
N ASN A 115 -5.71 -3.22 -8.63
CA ASN A 115 -5.67 -4.68 -8.49
C ASN A 115 -7.03 -5.31 -8.20
N ARG A 116 -7.92 -4.62 -7.47
CA ARG A 116 -9.28 -5.11 -7.24
C ARG A 116 -10.08 -5.14 -8.54
N ARG A 117 -9.92 -4.15 -9.42
CA ARG A 117 -10.56 -4.13 -10.74
C ARG A 117 -10.06 -5.27 -11.62
N ASP A 118 -8.76 -5.54 -11.63
CA ASP A 118 -8.19 -6.66 -12.38
C ASP A 118 -8.76 -8.01 -11.93
N MET A 119 -8.89 -8.24 -10.62
CA MET A 119 -9.51 -9.47 -10.11
C MET A 119 -10.99 -9.62 -10.50
N LEU A 120 -11.75 -8.52 -10.56
CA LEU A 120 -13.14 -8.54 -11.00
C LEU A 120 -13.25 -8.79 -12.52
N GLY A 121 -12.34 -8.23 -13.32
CA GLY A 121 -12.27 -8.47 -14.77
C GLY A 121 -11.88 -9.91 -15.12
N ILE A 122 -10.93 -10.51 -14.39
CA ILE A 122 -10.58 -11.94 -14.52
C ILE A 122 -11.81 -12.83 -14.25
N ARG A 123 -12.62 -12.49 -13.24
CA ARG A 123 -13.80 -13.28 -12.88
C ARG A 123 -14.90 -13.28 -13.96
N GLN A 124 -14.96 -12.25 -14.81
CA GLN A 124 -15.91 -12.19 -15.93
C GLN A 124 -15.46 -13.00 -17.16
N ASN A 125 -14.17 -13.31 -17.28
CA ASN A 125 -13.60 -14.05 -18.41
C ASN A 125 -13.57 -15.57 -18.23
N PHE A 126 -14.10 -16.12 -17.13
CA PHE A 126 -14.29 -17.56 -16.99
C PHE A 126 -15.68 -17.95 -17.52
N PRO A 127 -15.80 -18.60 -18.70
CA PRO A 127 -17.08 -19.17 -19.10
C PRO A 127 -17.42 -20.27 -18.09
N ALA A 128 -18.62 -20.19 -17.52
CA ALA A 128 -19.17 -21.27 -16.72
C ALA A 128 -19.20 -22.52 -17.62
N ARG A 129 -18.38 -23.53 -17.31
CA ARG A 129 -18.47 -24.84 -17.96
C ARG A 129 -19.83 -25.42 -17.58
N GLU A 130 -20.76 -25.46 -18.53
CA GLU A 130 -22.01 -26.17 -18.33
C GLU A 130 -21.72 -27.68 -18.23
N PRO A 131 -22.27 -28.38 -17.23
CA PRO A 131 -22.13 -29.82 -17.11
C PRO A 131 -23.18 -30.48 -18.01
N GLY A 132 -22.80 -30.85 -19.23
CA GLY A 132 -23.68 -31.61 -20.10
C GLY A 132 -23.23 -31.68 -21.54
N GLU A 133 -22.20 -32.48 -21.83
CA GLU A 133 -22.05 -33.01 -23.18
C GLU A 133 -21.79 -34.52 -23.07
N ILE A 134 -22.87 -35.27 -23.28
CA ILE A 134 -22.92 -36.71 -23.38
C ILE A 134 -22.25 -37.07 -24.71
N ALA A 135 -21.12 -37.77 -24.67
CA ALA A 135 -20.54 -38.36 -25.86
C ALA A 135 -21.38 -39.59 -26.28
N SER A 136 -21.95 -39.53 -27.48
CA SER A 136 -22.32 -40.71 -28.28
C SER A 136 -21.08 -41.41 -28.82
#